data_AF-A0A2K0TSB5-F1
#
_entry.id   AF-A0A2K0TSB5-F1
#
_cell.length_a   1.000
_cell.length_b   1.000
_cell.length_c   1.000
_cell.angle_alpha   90.00
_cell.angle_beta   90.00
_cell.angle_gamma   90.00
#
_symmetry.space_group_name_H-M   'P 1'
#
loop_
_entity.id
_entity.type
_entity.pdbx_description
1 polymer ?
#
loop_
_entity_poly.entity_id
_entity_poly.type
_entity_poly.pdbx_seq_one_letter_code
_entity_poly.pdbx_strand_id
1 'polypeptide(L)'
;MTLAHQLATGQKTTHDAIDDGFNKRAFRDRDGLPEWFNDDEGKHDKPQKPITKAAAMAIKEKLRAFNARPIKKVREAKARKKFKTAQRFEKLKKKSDMLAADEGMTEKEKAESISKLISKAGKQKPRQPAKLVVAKGLNRGIQGRPKGVKGRYRIVDARMKKELRAQKRIAKRKK
;
A
#
# COMPACT_ATOMS: atom_id res chain seq x y z
N MET A 1 10.70 0.98 -19.82
CA MET A 1 11.80 1.33 -18.88
C MET A 1 12.49 0.14 -18.26
N THR A 2 11.81 -0.97 -17.97
CA THR A 2 12.45 -2.18 -17.41
C THR A 2 13.44 -2.80 -18.39
N LEU A 3 13.00 -3.06 -19.63
CA LEU A 3 13.86 -3.54 -20.70
C LEU A 3 15.02 -2.56 -20.97
N ALA A 4 14.73 -1.26 -21.06
CA ALA A 4 15.76 -0.23 -21.24
C ALA A 4 16.81 -0.26 -20.11
N HIS A 5 16.40 -0.48 -18.86
CA HIS A 5 17.33 -0.62 -17.74
C HIS A 5 18.14 -1.92 -17.82
N GLN A 6 17.54 -3.03 -18.29
CA GLN A 6 18.24 -4.30 -18.50
C GLN A 6 19.28 -4.21 -19.62
N LEU A 7 18.96 -3.50 -20.71
CA LEU A 7 19.90 -3.20 -21.79
C LEU A 7 21.04 -2.30 -21.31
N ALA A 8 20.72 -1.22 -20.60
CA ALA A 8 21.73 -0.29 -20.08
C ALA A 8 22.67 -0.92 -19.04
N THR A 9 22.21 -1.93 -18.29
CA THR A 9 23.02 -2.67 -17.31
C THR A 9 23.71 -3.89 -17.92
N GLY A 10 23.52 -4.16 -19.21
CA GLY A 10 24.08 -5.33 -19.89
C GLY A 10 23.48 -6.66 -19.45
N GLN A 11 22.37 -6.67 -18.71
CA GLN A 11 21.67 -7.90 -18.31
C GLN A 11 20.98 -8.60 -19.48
N LYS A 12 20.62 -7.84 -20.52
CA LYS A 12 20.10 -8.34 -21.78
C LYS A 12 20.91 -7.74 -22.91
N THR A 13 21.17 -8.53 -23.93
CA THR A 13 21.79 -8.06 -25.17
C THR A 13 20.74 -7.57 -26.16
N THR A 14 21.18 -6.95 -27.25
CA THR A 14 20.32 -6.55 -28.36
C THR A 14 19.66 -7.77 -29.02
N HIS A 15 20.40 -8.87 -29.17
CA HIS A 15 19.89 -10.13 -29.71
C HIS A 15 18.77 -10.69 -28.82
N ASP A 16 18.97 -10.77 -27.51
CA ASP A 16 17.92 -11.24 -26.57
C ASP A 16 16.64 -10.39 -26.65
N ALA A 17 16.78 -9.08 -26.91
CA ALA A 17 15.64 -8.18 -27.04
C ALA A 17 14.89 -8.36 -28.37
N ILE A 18 15.59 -8.73 -29.44
CA ILE A 18 15.00 -9.08 -30.74
C ILE A 18 14.23 -10.40 -30.61
N ASP A 19 14.83 -11.40 -29.97
CA ASP A 19 14.20 -12.70 -29.74
C ASP A 19 12.92 -12.57 -28.89
N ASP A 20 12.95 -11.75 -27.82
CA ASP A 20 11.77 -11.37 -27.03
C ASP A 20 10.65 -10.68 -27.85
N GLY A 21 10.99 -10.14 -29.02
CA GLY A 21 10.07 -9.49 -29.96
C GLY A 21 9.16 -10.50 -30.67
N PHE A 22 9.65 -11.70 -30.94
CA PHE A 22 8.87 -12.78 -31.57
C PHE A 22 7.96 -13.43 -30.53
N ASN A 23 6.67 -13.07 -30.55
CA ASN A 23 5.67 -13.58 -29.60
C ASN A 23 4.32 -13.81 -30.30
N LYS A 24 3.32 -14.33 -29.57
CA LYS A 24 1.95 -14.58 -30.09
C LYS A 24 1.28 -13.37 -30.78
N ARG A 25 1.78 -12.16 -30.52
CA ARG A 25 1.27 -10.88 -31.00
C ARG A 25 2.17 -10.25 -32.07
N ALA A 26 3.26 -10.91 -32.45
CA ALA A 26 4.10 -10.48 -33.55
C ALA A 26 3.35 -10.66 -34.89
N PHE A 27 3.75 -9.88 -35.90
CA PHE A 27 3.25 -9.96 -37.29
C PHE A 27 1.74 -9.77 -37.45
N ARG A 28 1.13 -8.87 -36.65
CA ARG A 28 -0.24 -8.41 -36.88
C ARG A 28 -0.20 -7.16 -37.75
N ASP A 29 -0.80 -7.25 -38.93
CA ASP A 29 -0.95 -6.10 -39.80
C ASP A 29 -1.98 -5.14 -39.19
N ARG A 30 -1.60 -3.87 -39.05
CA ARG A 30 -2.44 -2.84 -38.41
C ARG A 30 -2.84 -1.73 -39.37
N ASP A 31 -2.33 -1.78 -40.59
CA ASP A 31 -2.57 -0.78 -41.62
C ASP A 31 -3.91 -1.06 -42.31
N GLY A 32 -4.72 -0.02 -42.50
CA GLY A 32 -6.03 -0.12 -43.17
C GLY A 32 -7.18 -0.63 -42.30
N LEU A 33 -6.96 -0.90 -41.02
CA LEU A 33 -8.02 -1.32 -40.09
C LEU A 33 -8.83 -0.12 -39.55
N PRO A 34 -10.13 -0.30 -39.25
CA PRO A 34 -10.95 0.72 -38.60
C PRO A 34 -10.37 1.17 -37.25
N GLU A 35 -10.49 2.46 -36.95
CA GLU A 35 -9.96 3.06 -35.70
C GLU A 35 -10.54 2.39 -34.45
N TRP A 36 -11.84 2.07 -34.44
CA TRP A 36 -12.48 1.41 -33.31
C TRP A 36 -11.87 0.02 -33.01
N PHE A 37 -11.40 -0.70 -34.04
CA PHE A 37 -10.77 -2.01 -33.90
C PHE A 37 -9.36 -1.85 -33.30
N ASN A 38 -8.57 -0.91 -33.82
CA ASN A 38 -7.24 -0.61 -33.32
C ASN A 38 -7.25 -0.10 -31.86
N ASP A 39 -8.25 0.70 -31.50
CA ASP A 39 -8.44 1.19 -30.13
C ASP A 39 -8.76 0.08 -29.13
N ASP A 40 -9.57 -0.89 -29.54
CA ASP A 40 -9.91 -2.04 -28.72
C ASP A 40 -8.73 -3.02 -28.63
N GLU A 41 -8.14 -3.36 -29.78
CA GLU A 41 -6.97 -4.24 -29.84
C GLU A 41 -5.80 -3.66 -29.05
N GLY A 42 -5.52 -2.35 -29.14
CA GLY A 42 -4.46 -1.67 -28.40
C GLY A 42 -4.61 -1.72 -26.87
N LYS A 43 -5.82 -1.93 -26.34
CA LYS A 43 -6.06 -2.11 -24.89
C LYS A 43 -5.74 -3.55 -24.46
N HIS A 44 -6.09 -4.53 -25.28
CA HIS A 44 -6.02 -5.95 -24.95
C HIS A 44 -4.73 -6.64 -25.42
N ASP A 45 -4.03 -6.05 -26.39
CA ASP A 45 -2.86 -6.63 -27.05
C ASP A 45 -1.52 -6.22 -26.40
N LYS A 46 -1.49 -6.18 -25.06
CA LYS A 46 -0.30 -5.79 -24.28
C LYS A 46 0.25 -6.96 -23.45
N PRO A 47 1.46 -7.47 -23.72
CA PRO A 47 2.07 -8.49 -22.89
C PRO A 47 2.46 -7.95 -21.51
N GLN A 48 2.04 -8.65 -20.45
CA GLN A 48 2.40 -8.30 -19.08
C GLN A 48 3.83 -8.78 -18.75
N LYS A 49 4.81 -7.93 -19.02
CA LYS A 49 6.22 -8.22 -18.70
C LYS A 49 6.52 -7.95 -17.21
N PRO A 50 7.40 -8.73 -16.55
CA PRO A 50 7.78 -8.47 -15.16
C PRO A 50 8.45 -7.10 -15.01
N ILE A 51 8.15 -6.41 -13.90
CA ILE A 51 8.63 -5.05 -13.64
C ILE A 51 9.58 -4.98 -12.44
N THR A 52 10.52 -4.05 -12.51
CA THR A 52 11.50 -3.79 -11.45
C THR A 52 11.20 -2.46 -10.75
N LYS A 53 11.54 -2.38 -9.45
CA LYS A 53 11.36 -1.16 -8.65
C LYS A 53 12.19 0.00 -9.21
N ALA A 54 13.43 -0.25 -9.63
CA ALA A 54 14.33 0.76 -10.19
C ALA A 54 13.71 1.42 -11.44
N ALA A 55 13.24 0.62 -12.39
CA ALA A 55 12.61 1.14 -13.60
C ALA A 55 11.32 1.94 -13.32
N ALA A 56 10.52 1.50 -12.34
CA ALA A 56 9.32 2.24 -11.93
C ALA A 56 9.65 3.58 -11.27
N MET A 57 10.75 3.68 -10.51
CA MET A 57 11.22 4.95 -9.95
C MET A 57 11.69 5.91 -11.04
N ALA A 58 12.44 5.43 -12.03
CA ALA A 58 12.88 6.24 -13.16
C ALA A 58 11.70 6.84 -13.96
N ILE A 59 10.62 6.07 -14.19
CA ILE A 59 9.39 6.61 -14.82
C ILE A 59 8.80 7.73 -13.95
N LYS A 60 8.69 7.50 -12.64
CA LYS A 60 8.13 8.49 -11.71
C LYS A 60 8.97 9.76 -11.66
N GLU A 61 10.29 9.66 -11.77
CA GLU A 61 11.19 10.80 -11.82
C GLU A 61 11.05 11.57 -13.13
N LYS A 62 11.00 10.87 -14.27
CA LYS A 62 10.71 11.50 -15.58
C LYS A 62 9.37 12.26 -15.56
N LEU A 63 8.32 11.64 -15.01
CA LEU A 63 7.02 12.30 -14.83
C LEU A 63 7.06 13.44 -13.80
N ARG A 64 7.88 13.32 -12.76
CA ARG A 64 8.06 14.40 -11.76
C ARG A 64 8.78 15.60 -12.35
N ALA A 65 9.75 15.39 -13.24
CA ALA A 65 10.44 16.47 -13.94
C ALA A 65 9.45 17.31 -14.77
N PHE A 66 8.47 16.65 -15.39
CA PHE A 66 7.40 17.32 -16.14
C PHE A 66 6.39 18.03 -15.23
N ASN A 67 6.07 17.45 -14.07
CA ASN A 67 5.13 18.04 -13.13
C ASN A 67 5.79 19.10 -12.25
N ALA A 68 5.58 20.37 -12.58
CA ALA A 68 6.07 21.48 -11.78
C ALA A 68 5.56 21.39 -10.31
N ARG A 69 6.48 21.45 -9.34
CA ARG A 69 6.18 21.57 -7.91
C ARG A 69 6.55 22.98 -7.43
N PRO A 70 5.78 24.02 -7.82
CA PRO A 70 6.17 25.41 -7.55
C PRO A 70 6.21 25.70 -6.05
N ILE A 71 7.02 26.69 -5.67
CA ILE A 71 7.22 27.13 -4.28
C ILE A 71 5.88 27.41 -3.58
N LYS A 72 4.92 28.02 -4.30
CA LYS A 72 3.55 28.25 -3.84
C LYS A 72 2.87 26.96 -3.38
N LYS A 73 2.87 25.90 -4.20
CA LYS A 73 2.24 24.61 -3.88
C LYS A 73 2.96 23.87 -2.74
N VAL A 74 4.27 24.03 -2.62
CA VAL A 74 5.03 23.50 -1.48
C VAL A 74 4.63 24.21 -0.19
N ARG A 75 4.51 25.54 -0.21
CA ARG A 75 4.08 26.34 0.94
C ARG A 75 2.63 26.04 1.33
N GLU A 76 1.71 25.96 0.36
CA GLU A 76 0.32 25.53 0.58
C GLU A 76 0.26 24.14 1.25
N ALA A 77 1.07 23.18 0.78
CA ALA A 77 1.11 21.85 1.37
C ALA A 77 1.63 21.86 2.82
N LYS A 78 2.66 22.65 3.12
CA LYS A 78 3.16 22.85 4.50
C LYS A 78 2.09 23.52 5.38
N ALA A 79 1.44 24.57 4.89
CA ALA A 79 0.37 25.26 5.60
C ALA A 79 -0.82 24.32 5.89
N ARG A 80 -1.26 23.51 4.91
CA ARG A 80 -2.30 22.49 5.11
C ARG A 80 -1.93 21.48 6.19
N LYS A 81 -0.68 21.02 6.22
CA LYS A 81 -0.19 20.12 7.29
C LYS A 81 -0.24 20.80 8.66
N LYS A 82 0.26 22.05 8.77
CA LYS A 82 0.22 22.85 10.01
C LYS A 82 -1.21 23.10 10.49
N PHE A 83 -2.11 23.42 9.57
CA PHE A 83 -3.52 23.64 9.87
C PHE A 83 -4.19 22.36 10.38
N LYS A 84 -3.94 21.21 9.73
CA LYS A 84 -4.47 19.91 10.19
C LYS A 84 -3.92 19.51 11.57
N THR A 85 -2.68 19.85 11.90
CA THR A 85 -2.15 19.63 13.26
C THR A 85 -2.79 20.57 14.26
N ALA A 86 -2.94 21.86 13.94
CA ALA A 86 -3.59 22.84 14.81
C ALA A 86 -5.05 22.45 15.11
N GLN A 87 -5.84 22.09 14.09
CA GLN A 87 -7.21 21.60 14.27
C GLN A 87 -7.31 20.38 15.18
N ARG A 88 -6.30 19.49 15.17
CA ARG A 88 -6.28 18.34 16.08
C ARG A 88 -6.07 18.79 17.53
N PHE A 89 -5.15 19.73 17.75
CA PHE A 89 -4.91 20.29 19.08
C PHE A 89 -6.11 21.09 19.59
N GLU A 90 -6.77 21.88 18.76
CA GLU A 90 -8.01 22.58 19.13
C GLU A 90 -9.12 21.61 19.55
N LYS A 91 -9.32 20.52 18.80
CA LYS A 91 -10.28 19.48 19.18
C LYS A 91 -9.91 18.78 20.49
N LEU A 92 -8.62 18.67 20.80
CA LEU A 92 -8.16 18.10 22.06
C LEU A 92 -8.38 19.07 23.21
N LYS A 93 -8.05 20.35 23.03
CA LYS A 93 -8.34 21.41 24.01
C LYS A 93 -9.83 21.40 24.37
N LYS A 94 -10.72 21.49 23.38
CA LYS A 94 -12.18 21.44 23.61
C LYS A 94 -12.64 20.17 24.36
N LYS A 95 -12.01 19.02 24.10
CA LYS A 95 -12.31 17.77 24.82
C LYS A 95 -11.77 17.78 26.25
N SER A 96 -10.59 18.33 26.46
CA SER A 96 -10.01 18.51 27.78
C SER A 96 -10.83 19.49 28.62
N ASP A 97 -11.28 20.61 28.02
CA ASP A 97 -12.14 21.59 28.67
C ASP A 97 -13.48 20.97 29.07
N MET A 98 -14.09 20.17 28.18
CA MET A 98 -15.33 19.44 28.48
C MET A 98 -15.16 18.41 29.62
N LEU A 99 -14.02 17.71 29.67
CA LEU A 99 -13.73 16.75 30.75
C LEU A 99 -13.41 17.45 32.08
N ALA A 100 -12.85 18.65 32.04
CA ALA A 100 -12.61 19.44 33.24
C ALA A 100 -13.93 19.93 33.86
N ALA A 101 -14.88 20.34 33.01
CA ALA A 101 -16.22 20.81 33.40
C ALA A 101 -17.18 19.68 33.82
N ASP A 102 -16.83 18.42 33.62
CA ASP A 102 -17.68 17.28 34.00
C ASP A 102 -17.67 17.09 35.53
N GLU A 103 -18.79 17.33 36.21
CA GLU A 103 -18.90 17.27 37.68
C GLU A 103 -18.96 15.84 38.23
N GLY A 104 -19.17 14.82 37.37
CA GLY A 104 -19.30 13.43 37.76
C GLY A 104 -17.99 12.65 37.96
N MET A 105 -16.82 13.28 37.77
CA MET A 105 -15.50 12.63 37.91
C MET A 105 -14.63 13.29 38.98
N THR A 106 -13.82 12.49 39.66
CA THR A 106 -12.82 13.01 40.61
C THR A 106 -11.70 13.76 39.88
N GLU A 107 -11.09 14.75 40.52
CA GLU A 107 -10.02 15.57 39.91
C GLU A 107 -8.82 14.72 39.42
N LYS A 108 -8.53 13.63 40.12
CA LYS A 108 -7.49 12.67 39.73
C LYS A 108 -7.83 11.94 38.41
N GLU A 109 -9.08 11.51 38.25
CA GLU A 109 -9.56 10.87 37.02
C GLU A 109 -9.62 11.86 35.86
N LYS A 110 -9.95 13.13 36.12
CA LYS A 110 -9.85 14.22 35.14
C LYS A 110 -8.41 14.40 34.66
N ALA A 111 -7.44 14.51 35.56
CA ALA A 111 -6.03 14.65 35.21
C ALA A 111 -5.49 13.43 34.41
N GLU A 112 -5.87 12.22 34.82
CA GLU A 112 -5.51 11.00 34.10
C GLU A 112 -6.15 10.91 32.71
N SER A 113 -7.41 11.30 32.57
CA SER A 113 -8.10 11.27 31.27
C SER A 113 -7.52 12.31 30.30
N ILE A 114 -7.20 13.51 30.79
CA ILE A 114 -6.53 14.57 30.02
C ILE A 114 -5.13 14.12 29.57
N SER A 115 -4.32 13.56 30.47
CA SER A 115 -2.98 13.04 30.11
C SER A 115 -3.05 11.88 29.10
N LYS A 116 -4.05 10.99 29.22
CA LYS A 116 -4.34 9.92 28.24
C LYS A 116 -4.76 10.49 26.87
N LEU A 117 -5.47 11.62 26.82
CA LEU A 117 -5.83 12.29 25.56
C LEU A 117 -4.62 12.94 24.88
N ILE A 118 -3.79 13.66 25.63
CA ILE A 118 -2.58 14.31 25.12
C ILE A 118 -1.57 13.28 24.61
N SER A 119 -1.34 12.21 25.36
CA SER A 119 -0.42 11.13 24.97
C SER A 119 -0.88 10.37 23.70
N LYS A 120 -2.18 10.27 23.45
CA LYS A 120 -2.75 9.72 22.21
C LYS A 120 -2.64 10.66 21.02
N ALA A 121 -2.53 11.97 21.23
CA ALA A 121 -2.43 12.98 20.18
C ALA A 121 -1.08 12.97 19.46
N GLY A 122 0.01 12.78 20.22
CA GLY A 122 1.38 12.74 19.70
C GLY A 122 1.75 11.42 19.04
N LYS A 123 1.01 10.33 19.31
CA LYS A 123 1.34 8.98 18.81
C LYS A 123 0.57 8.67 17.52
N GLN A 124 1.30 8.30 16.47
CA GLN A 124 0.70 7.63 15.31
C GLN A 124 0.05 6.33 15.79
N LYS A 125 -1.23 6.09 15.46
CA LYS A 125 -1.89 4.83 15.83
C LYS A 125 -1.11 3.67 15.19
N PRO A 126 -0.56 2.74 15.99
CA PRO A 126 0.16 1.61 15.43
C PRO A 126 -0.79 0.80 14.54
N ARG A 127 -0.26 0.31 13.42
CA ARG A 127 -1.03 -0.61 12.56
C ARG A 127 -1.27 -1.89 13.35
N GLN A 128 -2.50 -2.05 13.83
CA GLN A 128 -2.88 -3.27 14.55
C GLN A 128 -2.67 -4.49 13.64
N PRO A 129 -1.96 -5.53 14.11
CA PRO A 129 -1.78 -6.76 13.36
C PRO A 129 -3.13 -7.44 13.13
N ALA A 130 -3.22 -8.27 12.08
CA ALA A 130 -4.43 -9.01 11.81
C ALA A 130 -4.72 -9.99 12.95
N LYS A 131 -5.99 -10.05 13.41
CA LYS A 131 -6.41 -11.01 14.43
C LYS A 131 -6.29 -12.43 13.85
N LEU A 132 -5.56 -13.29 14.56
CA LEU A 132 -5.37 -14.69 14.19
C LEU A 132 -6.63 -15.47 14.58
N VAL A 133 -7.25 -16.16 13.63
CA VAL A 133 -8.40 -17.02 13.86
C VAL A 133 -8.05 -18.43 13.44
N VAL A 134 -8.19 -19.41 14.33
CA VAL A 134 -7.93 -20.81 13.99
C VAL A 134 -9.18 -21.39 13.31
N ALA A 135 -9.00 -22.03 12.15
CA ALA A 135 -10.06 -22.70 11.41
C ALA A 135 -10.51 -24.01 12.08
N LYS A 136 -11.06 -23.93 13.29
CA LYS A 136 -11.58 -25.07 14.07
C LYS A 136 -13.05 -24.84 14.44
N GLY A 137 -13.82 -25.92 14.51
CA GLY A 137 -15.24 -25.89 14.90
C GLY A 137 -16.05 -25.00 13.97
N LEU A 138 -16.79 -24.06 14.55
CA LEU A 138 -17.62 -23.07 13.84
C LEU A 138 -16.83 -22.22 12.83
N ASN A 139 -15.51 -22.13 12.97
CA ASN A 139 -14.64 -21.36 12.08
C ASN A 139 -14.03 -22.20 10.93
N ARG A 140 -14.41 -23.47 10.79
CA ARG A 140 -13.91 -24.37 9.74
C ARG A 140 -14.77 -24.23 8.48
N GLY A 141 -14.13 -24.00 7.33
CA GLY A 141 -14.82 -23.96 6.03
C GLY A 141 -15.75 -22.76 5.80
N ILE A 142 -15.63 -21.70 6.59
CA ILE A 142 -16.43 -20.50 6.38
C ILE A 142 -15.95 -19.80 5.09
N GLN A 143 -16.89 -19.47 4.20
CA GLN A 143 -16.63 -18.67 3.01
C GLN A 143 -16.46 -17.17 3.32
N GLY A 144 -16.88 -16.72 4.50
CA GLY A 144 -16.91 -15.33 4.91
C GLY A 144 -16.09 -14.99 6.16
N ARG A 145 -16.48 -13.89 6.81
CA ARG A 145 -15.83 -13.42 8.03
C ARG A 145 -16.26 -14.28 9.24
N PRO A 146 -15.32 -14.74 10.07
CA PRO A 146 -15.64 -15.40 11.34
C PRO A 146 -16.49 -14.51 12.25
N LYS A 147 -17.51 -15.08 12.88
CA LYS A 147 -18.35 -14.35 13.85
C LYS A 147 -17.49 -13.83 15.02
N GLY A 148 -17.73 -12.59 15.45
CA GLY A 148 -16.99 -11.96 16.56
C GLY A 148 -15.62 -11.36 16.21
N VAL A 149 -15.24 -11.30 14.92
CA VAL A 149 -13.96 -10.73 14.49
C VAL A 149 -14.17 -9.44 13.68
N LYS A 150 -13.84 -8.31 14.29
CA LYS A 150 -13.88 -6.98 13.66
C LYS A 150 -12.49 -6.56 13.17
N GLY A 151 -12.41 -5.91 12.00
CA GLY A 151 -11.15 -5.41 11.43
C GLY A 151 -10.37 -6.45 10.62
N ARG A 152 -9.05 -6.28 10.50
CA ARG A 152 -8.18 -7.21 9.75
C ARG A 152 -8.07 -8.54 10.47
N TYR A 153 -8.27 -9.64 9.74
CA TYR A 153 -8.16 -10.99 10.28
C TYR A 153 -7.39 -11.90 9.34
N ARG A 154 -6.80 -12.95 9.89
CA ARG A 154 -6.17 -14.03 9.13
C ARG A 154 -6.67 -15.34 9.71
N ILE A 155 -7.41 -16.09 8.90
CA ILE A 155 -7.77 -17.47 9.23
C ILE A 155 -6.52 -18.33 9.00
N VAL A 156 -6.21 -19.19 9.95
CA VAL A 156 -5.06 -20.09 9.90
C VAL A 156 -5.51 -21.50 10.22
N ASP A 157 -5.01 -22.44 9.42
CA ASP A 157 -5.25 -23.87 9.58
C ASP A 157 -3.92 -24.62 9.89
N ALA A 158 -4.02 -25.92 10.09
CA ALA A 158 -2.86 -26.76 10.38
C ALA A 158 -1.92 -26.90 9.15
N ARG A 159 -2.46 -26.85 7.93
CA ARG A 159 -1.68 -26.98 6.69
C ARG A 159 -0.79 -25.75 6.49
N MET A 160 -1.35 -24.55 6.63
CA MET A 160 -0.62 -23.29 6.61
C MET A 160 0.49 -23.23 7.65
N LYS A 161 0.27 -23.80 8.85
CA LYS A 161 1.33 -23.91 9.88
C LYS A 161 2.50 -24.79 9.40
N LYS A 162 2.23 -25.88 8.69
CA LYS A 162 3.28 -26.77 8.13
C LYS A 162 4.04 -26.08 7.00
N GLU A 163 3.33 -25.43 6.07
CA GLU A 163 3.93 -24.69 4.96
C GLU A 163 4.83 -23.55 5.45
N LEU A 164 4.35 -22.75 6.40
CA LEU A 164 5.11 -21.63 6.98
C LEU A 164 6.36 -22.13 7.71
N ARG A 165 6.28 -23.29 8.39
CA ARG A 165 7.47 -23.94 8.98
C ARG A 165 8.48 -24.38 7.93
N ALA A 166 8.04 -24.99 6.84
CA ALA A 166 8.93 -25.40 5.75
C ALA A 166 9.60 -24.19 5.09
N GLN A 167 8.83 -23.14 4.76
CA GLN A 167 9.35 -21.88 4.24
C GLN A 167 10.41 -21.25 5.17
N LYS A 168 10.16 -21.24 6.49
CA LYS A 168 11.14 -20.76 7.48
C LYS A 168 12.42 -21.58 7.51
N ARG A 169 12.36 -22.92 7.35
CA ARG A 169 13.56 -23.77 7.26
C ARG A 169 14.37 -23.46 5.99
N ILE A 170 13.70 -23.34 4.85
CA ILE A 170 14.35 -22.99 3.58
C ILE A 170 15.00 -21.62 3.66
N ALA A 171 14.31 -20.62 4.22
CA ALA A 171 14.85 -19.28 4.41
C ALA A 171 16.06 -19.26 5.34
N LYS A 172 16.06 -20.07 6.41
CA LYS A 172 17.23 -20.24 7.28
C LYS A 172 18.41 -20.91 6.57
N ARG A 173 18.17 -21.83 5.64
CA ARG A 173 19.22 -22.50 4.86
C ARG A 173 19.81 -21.59 3.77
N LYS A 174 19.03 -20.63 3.28
CA LYS A 174 19.46 -19.64 2.27
C LYS A 174 20.14 -18.41 2.88
N LYS A 175 20.15 -18.28 4.21
CA LYS A 175 20.84 -17.23 4.94
C LYS A 175 22.15 -17.80 5.47
#